data_AF-A0A140WWB0-F1
#
_entry.id   AF-A0A140WWB0-F1
#
_cell.length_a   1.000
_cell.length_b   1.000
_cell.length_c   1.000
_cell.angle_alpha   90.00
_cell.angle_beta   90.00
_cell.angle_gamma   90.00
#
_symmetry.space_group_name_H-M   'P 1'
#
loop_
_entity.id
_entity.type
_entity.pdbx_description
1 polymer ?
#
loop_
_entity_poly.entity_id
_entity_poly.type
_entity_poly.pdbx_seq_one_letter_code
_entity_poly.pdbx_strand_id
1 'polypeptide(L)'
;MPSKKQYNLVTNDDYDSRIPLHPEEAFNHGIRFSVKYIGTLDVPRPTSRVEIVAAMRRIRYEFKAKGIKKKKVNFEVSTDGVKVSLRKKKKQAHLDENKLLVMSHPIYRIFYVSHDSQDLKIFSYIARDAASNVFRCNVFKATKKSQAMRIVRTVGQAFEVCHK
;
A
#
# COMPACT_ATOMS: atom_id res chain seq x y z
N MET A 1 28.74 14.66 7.12
CA MET A 1 27.54 13.95 7.62
C MET A 1 26.59 13.72 6.44
N PRO A 2 26.21 12.49 6.05
CA PRO A 2 25.45 12.30 4.83
C PRO A 2 24.01 12.78 5.01
N SER A 3 23.63 13.69 4.10
CA SER A 3 22.36 14.37 3.87
C SER A 3 21.11 13.52 4.09
N LYS A 4 20.12 14.11 4.77
CA LYS A 4 18.72 13.66 4.87
C LYS A 4 18.23 13.26 3.47
N LYS A 5 17.91 11.97 3.28
CA LYS A 5 17.30 11.49 2.03
C LYS A 5 15.96 12.20 1.86
N GLN A 6 15.96 13.21 0.99
CA GLN A 6 14.79 13.91 0.52
C GLN A 6 13.95 12.88 -0.25
N TYR A 7 12.91 12.34 0.41
CA TYR A 7 11.93 11.53 -0.29
C TYR A 7 11.25 12.44 -1.31
N ASN A 8 11.22 12.03 -2.58
CA ASN A 8 10.51 12.75 -3.63
C ASN A 8 9.00 12.59 -3.39
N LEU A 9 8.48 13.38 -2.45
CA LEU A 9 7.05 13.57 -2.25
C LEU A 9 6.54 14.33 -3.47
N VAL A 10 5.85 13.64 -4.38
CA VAL A 10 5.19 14.30 -5.52
C VAL A 10 4.00 15.07 -4.94
N THR A 11 4.18 16.37 -4.74
CA THR A 11 3.28 17.33 -4.08
C THR A 11 2.05 17.74 -4.90
N ASN A 12 1.34 16.79 -5.52
CA ASN A 12 0.17 17.12 -6.36
C ASN A 12 -0.96 16.07 -6.29
N ASP A 13 -1.28 15.60 -5.08
CA ASP A 13 -2.62 15.14 -4.77
C ASP A 13 -3.07 15.99 -3.59
N ASP A 14 -3.58 17.18 -3.89
CA ASP A 14 -4.12 18.12 -2.91
C ASP A 14 -4.94 17.34 -1.87
N TYR A 15 -4.56 17.56 -0.61
CA TYR A 15 -5.18 16.97 0.55
C TYR A 15 -6.69 17.14 0.43
N ASP A 16 -7.43 16.07 0.13
CA ASP A 16 -8.87 16.08 0.28
C ASP A 16 -9.14 16.21 1.79
N SER A 17 -9.23 17.45 2.27
CA SER A 17 -9.37 17.85 3.67
C SER A 17 -10.60 17.23 4.33
N ARG A 18 -11.50 16.63 3.54
CA ARG A 18 -12.65 15.85 4.01
C ARG A 18 -12.28 14.46 4.52
N ILE A 19 -11.04 13.99 4.34
CA ILE A 19 -10.60 12.69 4.86
C ILE A 19 -9.98 12.89 6.24
N PRO A 20 -10.62 12.43 7.32
CA PRO A 20 -10.13 12.64 8.68
C PRO A 20 -8.75 12.02 8.88
N LEU A 21 -7.91 12.71 9.67
CA LEU A 21 -6.64 12.16 10.12
C LEU A 21 -6.88 11.15 11.25
N HIS A 22 -5.98 10.18 11.35
CA HIS A 22 -5.98 9.26 12.48
C HIS A 22 -5.15 9.87 13.63
N PRO A 23 -5.55 9.68 14.90
CA PRO A 23 -4.70 10.01 16.02
C PRO A 23 -3.44 9.13 15.98
N GLU A 24 -2.31 9.64 16.47
CA GLU A 24 -1.02 8.94 16.37
C GLU A 24 -1.05 7.58 17.08
N GLU A 25 -1.77 7.49 18.19
CA GLU A 25 -1.95 6.27 18.98
C GLU A 25 -2.64 5.15 18.18
N ALA A 26 -3.44 5.49 17.18
CA ALA A 26 -4.07 4.49 16.31
C ALA A 26 -3.05 3.74 15.46
N PHE A 27 -1.90 4.35 15.13
CA PHE A 27 -0.83 3.69 14.40
C PHE A 27 -0.10 2.65 15.25
N ASN A 28 -0.07 2.80 16.59
CA ASN A 28 0.47 1.79 17.50
C ASN A 28 -0.37 0.51 17.52
N HIS A 29 -1.69 0.63 17.30
CA HIS A 29 -2.63 -0.49 17.30
C HIS A 29 -2.84 -1.12 15.91
N GLY A 30 -2.41 -0.43 14.85
CA GLY A 30 -2.58 -0.84 13.46
C GLY A 30 -3.98 -0.52 12.91
N ILE A 31 -4.01 0.28 11.85
CA ILE A 31 -5.24 0.68 11.16
C ILE A 31 -5.52 -0.29 10.03
N ARG A 32 -6.64 -1.03 10.13
CA ARG A 32 -6.97 -2.15 9.24
C ARG A 32 -8.02 -1.81 8.18
N PHE A 33 -7.79 -2.29 6.96
CA PHE A 33 -8.69 -2.16 5.83
C PHE A 33 -8.91 -3.51 5.14
N SER A 34 -10.17 -3.85 4.85
CA SER A 34 -10.50 -4.98 3.98
C SER A 34 -10.45 -4.56 2.52
N VAL A 35 -9.53 -5.15 1.74
CA VAL A 35 -9.33 -4.86 0.31
C VAL A 35 -9.12 -6.14 -0.49
N LYS A 36 -9.02 -6.02 -1.81
CA LYS A 36 -8.69 -7.14 -2.70
C LYS A 36 -7.29 -6.93 -3.28
N TYR A 37 -6.37 -7.83 -2.99
CA TYR A 37 -5.05 -7.84 -3.60
C TYR A 37 -5.14 -8.32 -5.05
N ILE A 38 -4.58 -7.53 -5.97
CA ILE A 38 -4.58 -7.82 -7.41
C ILE A 38 -3.33 -8.60 -7.78
N GLY A 39 -2.16 -8.07 -7.40
CA GLY A 39 -0.88 -8.65 -7.80
C GLY A 39 0.28 -7.72 -7.51
N THR A 40 1.47 -8.19 -7.86
CA THR A 40 2.72 -7.45 -7.75
C THR A 40 3.60 -7.74 -8.96
N LEU A 41 4.46 -6.79 -9.30
CA LEU A 41 5.57 -6.99 -10.21
C LEU A 41 6.77 -6.21 -9.69
N ASP A 42 7.95 -6.73 -10.00
CA ASP A 42 9.20 -6.00 -9.89
C ASP A 42 9.19 -4.86 -10.92
N VAL A 43 9.61 -3.68 -10.48
CA VAL A 43 9.63 -2.46 -11.28
C VAL A 43 11.00 -1.79 -11.14
N PRO A 44 11.46 -1.05 -12.15
CA PRO A 44 12.59 -0.14 -11.96
C PRO A 44 12.23 0.90 -10.89
N ARG A 45 13.25 1.53 -10.29
CA ARG A 45 13.04 2.61 -9.34
C ARG A 45 12.22 3.73 -10.02
N PRO A 46 10.99 4.01 -9.59
CA PRO A 46 10.16 5.00 -10.25
C PRO A 46 10.73 6.40 -10.04
N THR A 47 10.74 7.20 -11.09
CA THR A 47 11.22 8.60 -11.05
C THR A 47 10.09 9.61 -11.22
N SER A 48 8.93 9.19 -11.74
CA SER A 48 7.79 10.06 -11.99
C SER A 48 6.46 9.40 -11.62
N ARG A 49 5.43 10.23 -11.36
CA ARG A 49 4.05 9.76 -11.14
C ARG A 49 3.50 8.95 -12.33
N VAL A 50 3.90 9.33 -13.54
CA VAL A 50 3.47 8.67 -14.78
C VAL A 50 3.94 7.22 -14.81
N GLU A 51 5.20 6.95 -14.47
CA GLU A 51 5.74 5.58 -14.39
C GLU A 51 5.00 4.74 -13.36
N ILE A 52 4.64 5.33 -12.23
CA ILE A 52 3.95 4.64 -11.14
C ILE A 52 2.54 4.22 -11.57
N VAL A 53 1.80 5.15 -12.18
CA VAL A 53 0.47 4.86 -12.72
C VAL A 53 0.55 3.83 -13.86
N ALA A 54 1.56 3.92 -14.73
CA ALA A 54 1.78 2.95 -15.80
C ALA A 54 2.07 1.54 -15.25
N ALA A 55 2.94 1.42 -14.24
CA ALA A 55 3.23 0.14 -13.58
C ALA A 55 1.99 -0.44 -12.89
N MET A 56 1.24 0.38 -12.16
CA MET A 56 -0.01 -0.02 -11.51
C MET A 56 -1.02 -0.58 -12.52
N ARG A 57 -1.21 0.12 -13.65
CA ARG A 57 -2.10 -0.29 -14.74
C ARG A 57 -1.62 -1.57 -15.41
N ARG A 58 -0.33 -1.68 -15.71
CA ARG A 58 0.29 -2.88 -16.29
C ARG A 58 -0.02 -4.11 -15.43
N ILE A 59 0.27 -4.05 -14.14
CA ILE A 59 0.00 -5.15 -13.19
C ILE A 59 -1.49 -5.50 -13.20
N ARG A 60 -2.37 -4.49 -13.13
CA ARG A 60 -3.82 -4.69 -13.14
C ARG A 60 -4.30 -5.44 -14.38
N TYR A 61 -3.82 -5.04 -15.56
CA TYR A 61 -4.23 -5.64 -16.82
C TYR A 61 -3.63 -7.03 -17.03
N GLU A 62 -2.36 -7.22 -16.68
CA GLU A 62 -1.69 -8.51 -16.81
C GLU A 62 -2.36 -9.60 -15.95
N PHE A 63 -2.64 -9.30 -14.68
CA PHE A 63 -3.34 -10.24 -13.80
C PHE A 63 -4.79 -10.49 -14.24
N LYS A 64 -5.45 -9.50 -14.86
CA LYS A 64 -6.78 -9.68 -15.46
C LYS A 64 -6.71 -10.61 -16.68
N ALA A 65 -5.75 -10.40 -17.58
CA ALA A 65 -5.56 -11.21 -18.79
C ALA A 65 -5.21 -12.66 -18.45
N LYS A 66 -4.37 -12.88 -17.43
CA LYS A 66 -4.03 -14.21 -16.90
C LYS A 66 -5.17 -14.90 -16.13
N GLY A 67 -6.34 -14.26 -15.98
CA GLY A 67 -7.47 -14.82 -15.23
C GLY A 67 -7.23 -14.99 -13.73
N ILE A 68 -6.21 -14.34 -13.16
CA ILE A 68 -5.84 -14.50 -11.75
C ILE A 68 -6.88 -13.79 -10.88
N LYS A 69 -7.52 -14.56 -9.99
CA LYS A 69 -8.53 -14.03 -9.08
C LYS A 69 -7.87 -13.19 -7.99
N LYS A 70 -8.47 -12.01 -7.73
CA LYS A 70 -8.05 -11.11 -6.65
C LYS A 70 -8.28 -11.75 -5.29
N LYS A 71 -7.29 -11.72 -4.40
CA LYS A 71 -7.37 -12.31 -3.05
C LYS A 71 -7.96 -11.31 -2.05
N LYS A 72 -8.91 -11.72 -1.21
CA LYS A 72 -9.43 -10.86 -0.12
C LYS A 72 -8.40 -10.81 1.01
N VAL A 73 -7.91 -9.61 1.33
CA VAL A 73 -6.85 -9.40 2.31
C VAL A 73 -7.24 -8.32 3.31
N ASN A 74 -6.62 -8.39 4.48
CA ASN A 74 -6.51 -7.28 5.42
C ASN A 74 -5.23 -6.53 5.10
N PHE A 75 -5.35 -5.21 4.97
CA PHE A 75 -4.26 -4.27 4.77
C PHE A 75 -4.16 -3.44 6.05
N GLU A 76 -3.07 -3.60 6.78
CA GLU A 76 -2.83 -2.96 8.07
C GLU A 76 -1.69 -1.94 7.92
N VAL A 77 -1.89 -0.76 8.48
CA VAL A 77 -0.90 0.32 8.53
C VAL A 77 -0.61 0.65 9.98
N SER A 78 0.65 0.58 10.38
CA SER A 78 1.14 0.93 11.71
C SER A 78 2.42 1.75 11.61
N THR A 79 2.98 2.14 12.76
CA THR A 79 4.33 2.72 12.86
C THR A 79 5.41 1.75 12.39
N ASP A 80 5.21 0.44 12.56
CA ASP A 80 6.14 -0.57 12.03
C ASP A 80 6.14 -0.59 10.49
N GLY A 81 4.99 -0.38 9.86
CA GLY A 81 4.86 -0.30 8.41
C GLY A 81 3.53 -0.84 7.87
N VAL A 82 3.59 -1.49 6.71
CA VAL A 82 2.42 -2.09 6.05
C VAL A 82 2.48 -3.60 6.13
N LYS A 83 1.46 -4.20 6.73
CA LYS A 83 1.26 -5.65 6.80
C LYS A 83 0.02 -6.05 6.00
N VAL A 84 0.19 -7.05 5.14
CA VAL A 84 -0.91 -7.60 4.32
C VAL A 84 -1.10 -9.06 4.68
N SER A 85 -2.31 -9.43 5.10
CA SER A 85 -2.65 -10.80 5.47
C SER A 85 -3.93 -11.28 4.79
N LEU A 86 -4.03 -12.58 4.53
CA LEU A 86 -5.25 -13.19 4.01
C LEU A 86 -6.38 -13.05 5.03
N ARG A 87 -7.59 -12.74 4.56
CA ARG A 87 -8.76 -12.64 5.45
C ARG A 87 -9.17 -14.02 5.94
N LYS A 88 -9.18 -14.25 7.27
CA LYS A 88 -9.69 -15.47 7.91
C LYS A 88 -11.14 -15.74 7.49
N LYS A 89 -11.44 -16.99 7.13
CA LYS A 89 -12.83 -17.47 7.06
C LYS A 89 -13.29 -17.79 8.49
N LYS A 90 -14.59 -17.57 8.80
CA LYS A 90 -15.18 -17.82 10.14
C LYS A 90 -14.85 -19.21 10.74
N LYS A 91 -14.60 -20.23 9.89
CA LYS A 91 -14.23 -21.60 10.30
C LYS A 91 -12.74 -21.80 10.66
N GLN A 92 -11.88 -20.78 10.56
CA GLN A 92 -10.42 -20.88 10.76
C GLN A 92 -9.90 -19.90 11.81
N ALA A 93 -10.66 -19.69 12.91
CA ALA A 93 -10.30 -18.76 13.97
C ALA A 93 -8.92 -19.08 14.58
N HIS A 94 -8.62 -20.38 14.76
CA HIS A 94 -7.39 -20.90 15.38
C HIS A 94 -6.14 -20.84 14.48
N LEU A 95 -6.25 -20.37 13.23
CA LEU A 95 -5.10 -20.34 12.33
C LEU A 95 -4.12 -19.21 12.73
N ASP A 96 -2.84 -19.53 12.89
CA ASP A 96 -1.79 -18.57 13.23
C ASP A 96 -1.77 -17.40 12.24
N GLU A 97 -1.67 -16.17 12.75
CA GLU A 97 -1.65 -14.97 11.90
C GLU A 97 -0.43 -14.95 10.96
N ASN A 98 0.71 -15.51 11.39
CA ASN A 98 1.90 -15.62 10.54
C ASN A 98 1.68 -16.51 9.33
N LYS A 99 0.83 -17.55 9.43
CA LYS A 99 0.50 -18.42 8.28
C LYS A 99 -0.37 -17.72 7.24
N LEU A 100 -0.98 -16.60 7.62
CA LEU A 100 -1.83 -15.77 6.75
C LEU A 100 -1.10 -14.56 6.20
N LEU A 101 0.14 -14.30 6.65
CA LEU A 101 0.93 -13.18 6.20
C LEU A 101 1.28 -13.36 4.71
N VAL A 102 0.86 -12.38 3.90
CA VAL A 102 1.19 -12.34 2.47
C VAL A 102 2.48 -11.56 2.26
N MET A 103 2.61 -10.42 2.95
CA MET A 103 3.79 -9.56 2.89
C MET A 103 3.78 -8.58 4.07
N SER A 104 4.98 -8.17 4.48
CA SER A 104 5.18 -7.11 5.46
C SER A 104 6.34 -6.23 4.99
N HIS A 105 6.14 -4.92 4.94
CA HIS A 105 7.15 -3.96 4.56
C HIS A 105 7.26 -2.87 5.63
N PRO A 106 8.45 -2.68 6.23
CA PRO A 106 8.67 -1.58 7.15
C PRO A 106 8.40 -0.23 6.50
N ILE A 107 7.94 0.75 7.27
CA ILE A 107 7.55 2.06 6.75
C ILE A 107 8.68 2.72 5.93
N TYR A 108 9.92 2.65 6.42
CA TYR A 108 11.11 3.22 5.78
C TYR A 108 11.49 2.57 4.44
N ARG A 109 10.88 1.42 4.09
CA ARG A 109 11.08 0.75 2.78
C ARG A 109 9.97 1.05 1.79
N ILE A 110 8.88 1.67 2.21
CA ILE A 110 7.81 2.07 1.31
C ILE A 110 8.22 3.41 0.69
N PHE A 111 8.38 3.41 -0.63
CA PHE A 111 8.84 4.59 -1.37
C PHE A 111 7.70 5.48 -1.82
N TYR A 112 6.57 4.86 -2.14
CA TYR A 112 5.45 5.58 -2.73
C TYR A 112 4.13 4.88 -2.44
N VAL A 113 3.08 5.66 -2.30
CA VAL A 113 1.70 5.19 -2.20
C VAL A 113 0.83 6.10 -3.07
N SER A 114 -0.05 5.51 -3.87
CA SER A 114 -0.93 6.28 -4.76
C SER A 114 -2.14 5.49 -5.21
N HIS A 115 -3.01 6.16 -5.95
CA HIS A 115 -4.21 5.63 -6.55
C HIS A 115 -4.23 5.88 -8.06
N ASP A 116 -4.98 5.08 -8.81
CA ASP A 116 -5.10 5.25 -10.27
C ASP A 116 -5.96 6.49 -10.57
N SER A 117 -5.50 7.35 -11.47
CA SER A 117 -6.20 8.60 -11.81
C SER A 117 -7.58 8.42 -12.48
N GLN A 118 -7.86 7.25 -13.07
CA GLN A 118 -9.12 6.93 -13.74
C GLN A 118 -9.99 5.98 -12.91
N ASP A 119 -9.40 5.00 -12.24
CA ASP A 119 -10.10 4.09 -11.33
C ASP A 119 -9.64 4.30 -9.89
N LEU A 120 -10.16 5.33 -9.24
CA LEU A 120 -9.80 5.76 -7.88
C LEU A 120 -10.11 4.70 -6.80
N LYS A 121 -10.65 3.52 -7.15
CA LYS A 121 -10.74 2.36 -6.24
C LYS A 121 -9.47 1.49 -6.27
N ILE A 122 -8.62 1.66 -7.27
CA ILE A 122 -7.33 0.99 -7.40
C ILE A 122 -6.28 1.86 -6.73
N PHE A 123 -5.50 1.23 -5.88
CA PHE A 123 -4.36 1.87 -5.25
C PHE A 123 -3.17 0.91 -5.23
N SER A 124 -1.98 1.47 -5.12
CA SER A 124 -0.75 0.72 -4.99
C SER A 124 0.19 1.38 -4.00
N TYR A 125 1.08 0.55 -3.45
CA TYR A 125 2.29 1.04 -2.82
C TYR A 125 3.49 0.35 -3.44
N ILE A 126 4.62 1.07 -3.46
CA ILE A 126 5.90 0.57 -3.94
C ILE A 126 6.81 0.43 -2.74
N ALA A 127 7.34 -0.77 -2.54
CA ALA A 127 8.31 -1.04 -1.49
C ALA A 127 9.61 -1.59 -2.07
N ARG A 128 10.72 -1.27 -1.41
CA ARG A 128 12.04 -1.84 -1.74
C ARG A 128 12.23 -3.14 -0.98
N ASP A 129 12.53 -4.22 -1.71
CA ASP A 129 12.83 -5.53 -1.13
C ASP A 129 14.14 -5.49 -0.33
N ALA A 130 14.14 -6.21 0.79
CA ALA A 130 15.21 -6.19 1.78
C ALA A 130 16.54 -6.72 1.25
N ALA A 131 16.48 -7.82 0.50
CA ALA A 131 17.63 -8.62 0.14
C ALA A 131 18.15 -8.23 -1.24
N SER A 132 17.24 -7.97 -2.17
CA SER A 132 17.57 -7.74 -3.58
C SER A 132 17.67 -6.27 -3.98
N ASN A 133 17.26 -5.34 -3.11
CA ASN A 133 17.13 -3.92 -3.43
C ASN A 133 16.17 -3.60 -4.60
N VAL A 134 15.42 -4.59 -5.09
CA VAL A 134 14.44 -4.46 -6.16
C VAL A 134 13.20 -3.75 -5.64
N PHE A 135 12.59 -2.91 -6.48
CA PHE A 135 11.33 -2.25 -6.15
C PHE A 135 10.15 -3.13 -6.58
N ARG A 136 9.18 -3.31 -5.70
CA ARG A 136 7.95 -4.06 -5.97
C ARG A 136 6.74 -3.15 -5.87
N CYS A 137 5.97 -3.08 -6.95
CA CYS A 137 4.69 -2.38 -6.96
C CYS A 137 3.57 -3.34 -6.61
N ASN A 138 2.91 -3.12 -5.48
CA ASN A 138 1.83 -3.97 -4.98
C ASN A 138 0.48 -3.29 -5.23
N VAL A 139 -0.41 -3.93 -6.00
CA VAL A 139 -1.66 -3.33 -6.46
C VAL A 139 -2.87 -3.96 -5.78
N PHE A 140 -3.81 -3.10 -5.36
CA PHE A 140 -4.99 -3.47 -4.61
C PHE A 140 -6.24 -2.78 -5.18
N LYS A 141 -7.40 -3.35 -4.86
CA LYS A 141 -8.72 -2.77 -5.15
C LYS A 141 -9.53 -2.64 -3.87
N ALA A 142 -9.90 -1.41 -3.54
CA ALA A 142 -10.85 -1.09 -2.47
C ALA A 142 -12.30 -1.32 -2.93
N THR A 143 -13.22 -1.34 -1.96
CA THR A 143 -14.66 -1.48 -2.25
C THR A 143 -15.25 -0.16 -2.74
N LYS A 144 -14.86 0.96 -2.11
CA LYS A 144 -15.32 2.32 -2.39
C LYS A 144 -14.13 3.22 -2.70
N LYS A 145 -14.34 4.26 -3.51
CA LYS A 145 -13.32 5.31 -3.78
C LYS A 145 -12.83 5.94 -2.48
N SER A 146 -13.75 6.32 -1.60
CA SER A 146 -13.42 6.90 -0.28
C SER A 146 -12.53 6.00 0.57
N GLN A 147 -12.70 4.67 0.48
CA GLN A 147 -11.84 3.73 1.20
C GLN A 147 -10.41 3.73 0.64
N ALA A 148 -10.24 3.74 -0.70
CA ALA A 148 -8.91 3.82 -1.31
C ALA A 148 -8.19 5.12 -0.95
N MET A 149 -8.90 6.25 -1.04
CA MET A 149 -8.34 7.55 -0.65
C MET A 149 -7.93 7.57 0.82
N ARG A 150 -8.76 7.01 1.71
CA ARG A 150 -8.42 6.88 3.13
C ARG A 150 -7.17 6.05 3.35
N ILE A 151 -7.01 4.92 2.64
CA ILE A 151 -5.81 4.07 2.73
C ILE A 151 -4.56 4.84 2.30
N VAL A 152 -4.59 5.52 1.15
CA VAL A 152 -3.45 6.31 0.65
C VAL A 152 -3.07 7.38 1.67
N ARG A 153 -4.07 8.09 2.24
CA ARG A 153 -3.83 9.11 3.27
C ARG A 153 -3.29 8.52 4.58
N THR A 154 -3.79 7.36 5.02
CA THR A 154 -3.29 6.68 6.23
C THR A 154 -1.83 6.25 6.07
N VAL A 155 -1.41 5.72 4.91
CA VAL A 155 0.00 5.41 4.64
C VAL A 155 0.84 6.69 4.58
N GLY A 156 0.31 7.76 3.97
CA GLY A 156 0.93 9.09 3.97
C GLY A 156 1.19 9.62 5.38
N GLN A 157 0.19 9.56 6.26
CA GLN A 157 0.32 9.92 7.68
C GLN A 157 1.35 9.06 8.40
N ALA A 158 1.39 7.74 8.15
CA ALA A 158 2.39 6.87 8.76
C ALA A 158 3.82 7.29 8.39
N PHE A 159 4.06 7.79 7.18
CA PHE A 159 5.34 8.41 6.83
C PHE A 159 5.63 9.64 7.69
N GLU A 160 4.66 10.55 7.81
CA GLU A 160 4.81 11.77 8.61
C GLU A 160 5.12 11.43 10.08
N VAL A 161 4.42 10.47 10.69
CA VAL A 161 4.63 10.04 12.08
C VAL A 161 6.00 9.41 12.29
N CYS A 162 6.47 8.57 11.38
CA CYS A 162 7.75 7.86 11.54
C CYS A 162 8.98 8.70 11.19
N HIS A 163 8.78 9.90 10.62
CA HIS A 163 9.85 10.84 10.26
C HIS A 163 9.85 12.11 11.13
N LYS A 164 8.97 12.19 12.14
CA LYS A 164 9.16 13.11 13.29
C LYS A 164 10.34 12.65 14.13
#